data_AF-A0A813LR58-F1
#
_entry.id   AF-A0A813LR58-F1
#
_cell.length_a   1.000
_cell.length_b   1.000
_cell.length_c   1.000
_cell.angle_alpha   90.00
_cell.angle_beta   90.00
_cell.angle_gamma   90.00
#
_symmetry.space_group_name_H-M   'P 1'
#
loop_
_entity.id
_entity.type
_entity.pdbx_description
1 polymer ?
#
loop_
_entity_poly.entity_id
_entity_poly.type
_entity_poly.pdbx_seq_one_letter_code
_entity_poly.pdbx_strand_id
1 'polypeptide(L)'
;MFRGGPQPINPLARPLRNEDAFNLRFKPVPPEDDEDWLELIRCGGAGKVADTKEEQIARYATEAEKSPEANPDLTELMLSKPDVIVTCSMDYLIKTWDVNDSYRPLQVFEGHLNFVNVVVPCRGDNLLSCSDDYTCRLWKLGDAGSPGELLMTYWIHGFPIKSVCELPGQRAACGGQDKIVRIFSLVTGHTLHRITDHGVCGPEDSYFQKQGCGAVWSVLHLRGNIIVSGSEDATVRVWDIDTGKALGSAQIGHLGWGEEIGATGLGWKLSERFGAVWKLCHLGKDGNQFASCSYDRTICIWDASDLENVRVIRSWKAAENGVLNVSLVGKCHIASCGSDKEVKIWNFETGELVHKIQTRGIASAVAMIDEHVIAIAGGDATLRIYDWSKGKDLTGKHGFYAHDMTLRSVAKLRHSDQAQSNWTTCPIMYQSCKWPECEADSIVALEQMRRVMKNSLDFQF
;
A
#
# COMPACT_ATOMS: atom_id res chain seq x y z
N MET A 1 13.13 2.98 -21.20
CA MET A 1 12.39 2.06 -22.09
C MET A 1 12.64 0.65 -21.61
N PHE A 2 11.65 0.00 -21.02
CA PHE A 2 11.76 -1.39 -20.57
C PHE A 2 11.60 -2.35 -21.75
N ARG A 3 12.44 -3.40 -21.79
CA ARG A 3 12.27 -4.61 -22.59
C ARG A 3 12.18 -5.77 -21.59
N GLY A 4 10.98 -6.22 -21.23
CA GLY A 4 10.85 -7.36 -20.31
C GLY A 4 9.46 -7.54 -19.71
N GLY A 5 8.90 -6.51 -19.08
CA GLY A 5 7.51 -6.53 -18.61
C GLY A 5 6.50 -6.20 -19.73
N PRO A 6 5.22 -6.56 -19.57
CA PRO A 6 4.17 -6.06 -20.45
C PRO A 6 4.29 -4.53 -20.49
N GLN A 7 4.30 -3.96 -21.70
CA GLN A 7 4.36 -2.51 -21.82
C GLN A 7 3.21 -1.90 -21.03
N PRO A 8 3.42 -0.80 -20.28
CA PRO A 8 2.33 -0.13 -19.58
C PRO A 8 1.21 0.12 -20.59
N ILE A 9 0.12 -0.63 -20.44
CA ILE A 9 -1.09 -0.37 -21.21
C ILE A 9 -1.62 0.88 -20.56
N ASN A 10 -1.55 1.96 -21.30
CA ASN A 10 -2.25 3.16 -20.88
C ASN A 10 -3.74 2.78 -20.81
N PRO A 11 -4.43 2.89 -19.66
CA PRO A 11 -5.90 2.69 -19.56
C PRO A 11 -6.70 3.55 -20.55
N LEU A 12 -6.00 4.44 -21.24
CA LEU A 12 -6.46 5.37 -22.22
C LEU A 12 -6.41 4.83 -23.67
N ALA A 13 -5.74 3.71 -23.96
CA ALA A 13 -5.59 3.24 -25.34
C ALA A 13 -5.77 1.72 -25.46
N ARG A 14 -6.78 1.31 -26.23
CA ARG A 14 -6.88 -0.07 -26.73
C ARG A 14 -5.60 -0.43 -27.50
N PRO A 15 -4.94 -1.56 -27.22
CA PRO A 15 -3.85 -2.02 -28.06
C PRO A 15 -4.38 -2.34 -29.46
N LEU A 16 -3.90 -1.64 -30.49
CA LEU A 16 -4.19 -2.01 -31.87
C LEU A 16 -3.68 -3.44 -32.13
N ARG A 17 -4.59 -4.33 -32.53
CA ARG A 17 -4.21 -5.66 -33.04
C ARG A 17 -3.57 -5.45 -34.41
N ASN A 18 -2.65 -6.34 -34.79
CA ASN A 18 -2.00 -6.24 -36.10
C ASN A 18 -3.02 -6.25 -37.25
N GLU A 19 -4.13 -6.95 -37.07
CA GLU A 19 -5.26 -7.03 -38.00
C GLU A 19 -6.01 -5.69 -38.15
N ASP A 20 -6.14 -4.93 -37.05
CA ASP A 20 -6.80 -3.62 -37.02
C ASP A 20 -5.94 -2.57 -37.75
N ALA A 21 -4.61 -2.72 -37.76
CA ALA A 21 -3.66 -1.80 -38.40
C ALA A 21 -3.73 -1.81 -39.94
N PHE A 22 -4.21 -2.90 -40.56
CA PHE A 22 -4.34 -3.01 -42.02
C PHE A 22 -5.78 -2.81 -42.52
N ASN A 23 -6.74 -2.59 -41.61
CA ASN A 23 -8.13 -2.38 -41.97
C ASN A 23 -8.39 -0.89 -42.24
N LEU A 24 -8.41 -0.51 -43.52
CA LEU A 24 -8.67 0.87 -43.98
C LEU A 24 -10.07 1.42 -43.59
N ARG A 25 -10.98 0.57 -43.11
CA ARG A 25 -12.31 0.97 -42.61
C ARG A 25 -12.42 0.92 -41.09
N PHE A 26 -11.33 0.65 -40.37
CA PHE A 26 -11.32 0.61 -38.92
C PHE A 26 -11.71 1.98 -38.35
N LYS A 27 -12.79 1.99 -37.56
CA LYS A 27 -13.13 3.11 -36.68
C LYS A 27 -12.91 2.62 -35.25
N PRO A 28 -12.13 3.33 -34.42
CA PRO A 28 -12.01 2.97 -33.03
C PRO A 28 -13.39 3.03 -32.36
N VAL A 29 -13.78 1.93 -31.71
CA VAL A 29 -15.00 1.86 -30.91
C VAL A 29 -14.72 2.59 -29.58
N PRO A 30 -15.65 3.44 -29.08
CA PRO A 30 -15.52 4.03 -27.75
C PRO A 30 -15.32 2.92 -26.70
N PRO A 31 -14.41 3.07 -25.73
CA PRO A 31 -14.13 2.04 -24.74
C PRO A 31 -15.36 1.58 -23.93
N GLU A 32 -16.36 2.46 -23.76
CA GLU A 32 -17.65 2.14 -23.13
C GLU A 32 -18.55 1.17 -23.91
N ASP A 33 -18.37 1.07 -25.23
CA ASP A 33 -19.14 0.21 -26.13
C ASP A 33 -18.33 -1.02 -26.58
N ASP A 34 -17.09 -1.14 -26.10
CA ASP A 34 -16.15 -2.21 -26.42
C ASP A 34 -16.17 -3.24 -25.27
N GLU A 35 -17.14 -4.16 -25.30
CA GLU A 35 -17.32 -5.23 -24.30
C GLU A 35 -16.02 -6.03 -24.07
N ASP A 36 -15.25 -6.28 -25.14
CA ASP A 36 -13.96 -6.98 -25.10
C ASP A 36 -12.89 -6.20 -24.32
N TRP A 37 -12.87 -4.87 -24.43
CA TRP A 37 -11.95 -4.00 -23.68
C TRP A 37 -12.34 -3.85 -22.21
N LEU A 38 -13.64 -3.80 -21.91
CA LEU A 38 -14.13 -3.82 -20.54
C LEU A 38 -13.87 -5.17 -19.87
N GLU A 39 -13.96 -6.27 -20.61
CA GLU A 39 -13.56 -7.60 -20.17
C GLU A 39 -12.04 -7.68 -19.92
N LEU A 40 -11.21 -7.07 -20.78
CA LEU A 40 -9.76 -6.95 -20.58
C LEU A 40 -9.38 -6.26 -19.26
N ILE A 41 -10.08 -5.19 -18.89
CA ILE A 41 -9.85 -4.48 -17.61
C ILE A 41 -10.33 -5.31 -16.41
N ARG A 42 -11.47 -6.02 -16.55
CA ARG A 42 -12.00 -6.93 -15.53
C ARG A 42 -11.09 -8.13 -15.29
N CYS A 43 -10.40 -8.61 -16.32
CA CYS A 43 -9.46 -9.73 -16.23
C CYS A 43 -8.04 -9.31 -15.82
N GLY A 44 -7.81 -8.02 -15.56
CA GLY A 44 -6.55 -7.55 -15.02
C GLY A 44 -5.38 -7.55 -16.01
N GLY A 45 -5.62 -7.17 -17.26
CA GLY A 45 -4.62 -7.26 -18.33
C GLY A 45 -3.28 -6.56 -18.04
N ALA A 46 -2.24 -7.36 -17.83
CA ALA A 46 -0.87 -6.99 -18.14
C ALA A 46 -0.50 -7.63 -19.50
N GLY A 47 -0.94 -7.04 -20.62
CA GLY A 47 -0.65 -7.56 -21.97
C GLY A 47 -1.77 -7.37 -22.99
N LYS A 48 -1.44 -7.50 -24.29
CA LYS A 48 -2.41 -7.44 -25.39
C LYS A 48 -3.32 -8.67 -25.26
N VAL A 49 -4.63 -8.45 -25.07
CA VAL A 49 -5.68 -9.48 -24.84
C VAL A 49 -5.72 -9.94 -23.37
N ALA A 50 -6.93 -10.24 -22.87
CA ALA A 50 -7.12 -10.83 -21.57
C ALA A 50 -6.49 -12.22 -21.64
N ASP A 51 -5.26 -12.37 -21.13
CA ASP A 51 -4.61 -13.67 -21.07
C ASP A 51 -5.53 -14.62 -20.30
N THR A 52 -5.75 -15.79 -20.88
CA THR A 52 -6.44 -16.88 -20.20
C THR A 52 -5.68 -17.26 -18.93
N LYS A 53 -6.36 -17.87 -17.95
CA LYS A 53 -5.68 -18.37 -16.74
C LYS A 53 -4.51 -19.28 -17.10
N GLU A 54 -4.69 -20.10 -18.13
CA GLU A 54 -3.69 -21.01 -18.67
C GLU A 54 -2.46 -20.28 -19.23
N GLU A 55 -2.65 -19.17 -19.95
CA GLU A 55 -1.55 -18.34 -20.47
C GLU A 55 -0.82 -17.61 -19.34
N GLN A 56 -1.52 -17.09 -18.33
CA GLN A 56 -0.90 -16.50 -17.15
C GLN A 56 -0.08 -17.53 -16.38
N ILE A 57 -0.61 -18.75 -16.20
CA ILE A 57 0.11 -19.85 -15.57
C ILE A 57 1.36 -20.18 -16.40
N ALA A 58 1.25 -20.31 -17.72
CA ALA A 58 2.38 -20.62 -18.59
C ALA A 58 3.47 -19.52 -18.57
N ARG A 59 3.06 -18.25 -18.50
CA ARG A 59 3.95 -17.08 -18.43
C ARG A 59 4.80 -17.08 -17.16
N TYR A 60 4.21 -17.44 -16.03
CA TYR A 60 4.89 -17.43 -14.73
C TYR A 60 5.45 -18.78 -14.31
N ALA A 61 5.08 -19.87 -14.99
CA ALA A 61 5.70 -21.19 -14.81
C ALA A 61 7.20 -21.19 -15.18
N THR A 62 7.63 -20.26 -16.05
CA THR A 62 9.02 -20.11 -16.54
C THR A 62 9.87 -19.11 -15.76
N GLU A 63 9.37 -18.43 -14.72
CA GLU A 63 10.19 -17.63 -13.78
C GLU A 63 11.14 -18.50 -12.89
N ALA A 64 11.59 -19.64 -13.42
CA ALA A 64 12.52 -20.58 -12.82
C ALA A 64 13.96 -20.02 -12.64
N GLU A 65 14.27 -18.85 -13.22
CA GLU A 65 15.57 -18.18 -13.09
C GLU A 65 15.89 -17.67 -11.67
N LYS A 66 14.96 -17.78 -10.72
CA LYS A 66 15.12 -17.29 -9.33
C LYS A 66 15.03 -18.40 -8.28
N SER A 67 15.21 -19.66 -8.70
CA SER A 67 15.27 -20.82 -7.80
C SER A 67 16.55 -20.84 -6.94
N PRO A 68 16.62 -21.67 -5.89
CA PRO A 68 17.86 -21.95 -5.16
C PRO A 68 19.00 -22.43 -6.07
N GLU A 69 18.69 -23.05 -7.21
CA GLU A 69 19.68 -23.51 -8.20
C GLU A 69 20.27 -22.34 -9.01
N ALA A 70 19.51 -21.27 -9.22
CA ALA A 70 19.93 -20.09 -9.97
C ALA A 70 20.61 -19.02 -9.09
N ASN A 71 20.39 -19.07 -7.77
CA ASN A 71 21.10 -18.26 -6.79
C ASN A 71 21.70 -19.16 -5.71
N PRO A 72 22.94 -19.64 -5.89
CA PRO A 72 23.56 -20.63 -5.00
C PRO A 72 23.79 -20.11 -3.56
N ASP A 73 23.63 -18.81 -3.34
CA ASP A 73 23.72 -18.20 -2.00
C ASP A 73 22.40 -18.26 -1.22
N LEU A 74 21.28 -18.69 -1.82
CA LEU A 74 20.00 -18.86 -1.11
C LEU A 74 20.13 -19.98 -0.08
N THR A 75 19.97 -19.62 1.19
CA THR A 75 19.92 -20.61 2.26
C THR A 75 18.48 -21.09 2.40
N GLU A 76 18.25 -22.41 2.41
CA GLU A 76 16.91 -22.95 2.69
C GLU A 76 16.45 -22.49 4.08
N LEU A 77 15.33 -21.80 4.10
CA LEU A 77 14.70 -21.34 5.32
C LEU A 77 13.78 -22.45 5.86
N MET A 78 14.08 -22.95 7.06
CA MET A 78 13.22 -23.90 7.75
C MET A 78 12.45 -23.19 8.87
N LEU A 79 11.41 -22.41 8.53
CA LEU A 79 10.37 -22.09 9.52
C LEU A 79 9.44 -23.31 9.65
N SER A 80 8.89 -23.51 10.85
CA SER A 80 8.10 -24.70 11.17
C SER A 80 6.72 -24.77 10.50
N LYS A 81 6.29 -23.70 9.81
CA LYS A 81 4.96 -23.58 9.18
C LYS A 81 5.06 -22.81 7.87
N PRO A 82 4.23 -23.13 6.84
CA PRO A 82 4.13 -22.32 5.64
C PRO A 82 3.76 -20.89 6.04
N ASP A 83 4.65 -19.96 5.74
CA ASP A 83 4.49 -18.56 6.09
C ASP A 83 4.41 -17.79 4.78
N VAL A 84 3.18 -17.62 4.31
CA VAL A 84 2.96 -16.93 3.05
C VAL A 84 3.10 -15.43 3.27
N ILE A 85 3.89 -14.77 2.43
CA ILE A 85 4.00 -13.32 2.37
C ILE A 85 3.47 -12.81 1.05
N VAL A 86 2.94 -11.59 1.08
CA VAL A 86 2.37 -10.89 -0.07
C VAL A 86 3.21 -9.65 -0.32
N THR A 87 3.60 -9.44 -1.57
CA THR A 87 4.37 -8.26 -2.00
C THR A 87 3.64 -7.55 -3.12
N CYS A 88 3.82 -6.22 -3.20
CA CYS A 88 3.40 -5.44 -4.35
C CYS A 88 4.50 -4.48 -4.78
N SER A 89 4.48 -4.06 -6.04
CA SER A 89 5.63 -3.39 -6.66
C SER A 89 5.24 -2.33 -7.69
N MET A 90 6.24 -1.55 -8.09
CA MET A 90 6.18 -0.64 -9.22
C MET A 90 6.08 -1.35 -10.58
N ASP A 91 6.19 -2.68 -10.63
CA ASP A 91 5.92 -3.47 -11.84
C ASP A 91 4.42 -3.76 -12.06
N TYR A 92 3.56 -3.16 -11.23
CA TYR A 92 2.10 -3.26 -11.27
C TYR A 92 1.53 -4.60 -10.77
N LEU A 93 2.40 -5.49 -10.31
CA LEU A 93 2.00 -6.82 -9.85
C LEU A 93 1.89 -6.89 -8.34
N ILE A 94 1.06 -7.84 -7.91
CA ILE A 94 1.08 -8.40 -6.56
C ILE A 94 1.50 -9.86 -6.69
N LYS A 95 2.38 -10.33 -5.82
CA LYS A 95 2.85 -11.72 -5.80
C LYS A 95 2.76 -12.27 -4.37
N THR A 96 2.44 -13.56 -4.25
CA THR A 96 2.49 -14.29 -2.99
C THR A 96 3.66 -15.27 -2.99
N TRP A 97 4.26 -15.54 -1.84
CA TRP A 97 5.46 -16.35 -1.70
C TRP A 97 5.36 -17.21 -0.45
N ASP A 98 5.68 -18.50 -0.52
CA ASP A 98 5.99 -19.26 0.69
C ASP A 98 7.46 -19.03 1.02
N VAL A 99 7.74 -18.52 2.23
CA VAL A 99 9.10 -18.27 2.67
C VAL A 99 9.90 -19.54 2.94
N ASN A 100 9.24 -20.70 3.08
CA ASN A 100 9.89 -21.99 3.35
C ASN A 100 10.11 -22.83 2.10
N ASP A 101 9.56 -22.42 0.96
CA ASP A 101 9.67 -23.16 -0.28
C ASP A 101 10.77 -22.57 -1.17
N SER A 102 10.84 -23.04 -2.41
CA SER A 102 11.72 -22.70 -3.53
C SER A 102 11.82 -21.21 -3.93
N TYR A 103 11.33 -20.28 -3.12
CA TYR A 103 11.29 -18.82 -3.40
C TYR A 103 10.61 -18.48 -4.74
N ARG A 104 9.71 -19.36 -5.19
CA ARG A 104 8.86 -19.14 -6.37
C ARG A 104 7.57 -18.43 -5.96
N PRO A 105 7.01 -17.58 -6.83
CA PRO A 105 5.72 -16.99 -6.56
C PRO A 105 4.65 -18.09 -6.54
N LEU A 106 3.87 -18.16 -5.46
CA LEU A 106 2.73 -19.08 -5.36
C LEU A 106 1.60 -18.62 -6.26
N GLN A 107 1.32 -17.32 -6.27
CA GLN A 107 0.29 -16.70 -7.11
C GLN A 107 0.76 -15.34 -7.58
N VAL A 108 0.29 -14.94 -8.76
CA VAL A 108 0.47 -13.60 -9.33
C VAL A 108 -0.90 -12.99 -9.55
N PHE A 109 -1.08 -11.74 -9.13
CA PHE A 109 -2.29 -10.96 -9.34
C PHE A 109 -1.96 -9.85 -10.33
N GLU A 110 -2.43 -10.02 -11.56
CA GLU A 110 -2.33 -9.02 -12.61
C GLU A 110 -3.58 -8.13 -12.60
N GLY A 111 -3.40 -6.83 -12.83
CA GLY A 111 -4.52 -5.96 -13.22
C GLY A 111 -4.41 -4.50 -12.92
N HIS A 112 -3.62 -4.12 -11.92
CA HIS A 112 -3.30 -2.71 -11.74
C HIS A 112 -2.58 -2.17 -12.97
N LEU A 113 -2.87 -0.90 -13.30
CA LEU A 113 -2.36 -0.26 -14.50
C LEU A 113 -1.21 0.74 -14.20
N ASN A 114 -0.85 0.84 -12.93
CA ASN A 114 0.22 1.68 -12.42
C ASN A 114 0.73 1.14 -11.08
N PHE A 115 1.72 1.79 -10.48
CA PHE A 115 2.41 1.36 -9.27
C PHE A 115 1.46 0.94 -8.15
N VAL A 116 1.58 -0.30 -7.68
CA VAL A 116 0.82 -0.77 -6.53
C VAL A 116 1.53 -0.31 -5.27
N ASN A 117 0.89 0.56 -4.48
CA ASN A 117 1.51 1.18 -3.32
C ASN A 117 1.42 0.33 -2.07
N VAL A 118 0.24 -0.26 -1.84
CA VAL A 118 -0.06 -1.06 -0.65
C VAL A 118 -0.86 -2.28 -1.07
N VAL A 119 -0.53 -3.42 -0.44
CA VAL A 119 -1.36 -4.61 -0.42
C VAL A 119 -1.49 -5.08 1.03
N VAL A 120 -2.70 -5.42 1.44
CA VAL A 120 -3.02 -5.95 2.76
C VAL A 120 -3.86 -7.22 2.64
N PRO A 121 -3.59 -8.26 3.43
CA PRO A 121 -4.54 -9.36 3.62
C PRO A 121 -5.84 -8.83 4.21
N CYS A 122 -6.97 -9.37 3.75
CA CYS A 122 -8.30 -9.06 4.27
C CYS A 122 -9.14 -10.34 4.44
N ARG A 123 -10.30 -10.22 5.08
CA ARG A 123 -11.12 -11.38 5.47
C ARG A 123 -11.51 -12.27 4.28
N GLY A 124 -11.60 -13.57 4.56
CA GLY A 124 -12.09 -14.58 3.62
C GLY A 124 -11.06 -14.98 2.56
N ASP A 125 -9.79 -15.07 2.95
CA ASP A 125 -8.67 -15.41 2.06
C ASP A 125 -8.62 -14.48 0.84
N ASN A 126 -8.73 -13.17 1.12
CA ASN A 126 -8.72 -12.12 0.12
C ASN A 126 -7.55 -11.15 0.34
N LEU A 127 -7.20 -10.39 -0.68
CA LEU A 127 -6.24 -9.28 -0.63
C LEU A 127 -6.94 -7.98 -1.02
N LEU A 128 -6.57 -6.88 -0.38
CA LEU A 128 -6.97 -5.54 -0.75
C LEU A 128 -5.73 -4.73 -1.13
N SER A 129 -5.74 -4.14 -2.31
CA SER A 129 -4.62 -3.33 -2.81
C SER A 129 -5.05 -1.93 -3.20
N CYS A 130 -4.11 -1.00 -3.25
CA CYS A 130 -4.30 0.34 -3.78
C CYS A 130 -3.11 0.79 -4.65
N SER A 131 -3.38 1.63 -5.65
CA SER A 131 -2.40 1.94 -6.70
C SER A 131 -2.44 3.40 -7.15
N ASP A 132 -1.37 3.80 -7.84
CA ASP A 132 -1.27 5.04 -8.61
C ASP A 132 -2.18 5.05 -9.85
N ASP A 133 -2.89 3.95 -10.13
CA ASP A 133 -3.95 3.86 -11.15
C ASP A 133 -5.31 4.39 -10.67
N TYR A 134 -5.34 4.96 -9.46
CA TYR A 134 -6.49 5.58 -8.82
C TYR A 134 -7.55 4.58 -8.31
N THR A 135 -7.21 3.29 -8.27
CA THR A 135 -8.12 2.23 -7.83
C THR A 135 -7.66 1.57 -6.54
N CYS A 136 -8.65 1.09 -5.77
CA CYS A 136 -8.45 -0.02 -4.85
C CYS A 136 -9.00 -1.30 -5.49
N ARG A 137 -8.41 -2.45 -5.22
CA ARG A 137 -8.88 -3.74 -5.78
C ARG A 137 -8.94 -4.82 -4.72
N LEU A 138 -10.04 -5.58 -4.76
CA LEU A 138 -10.25 -6.76 -3.94
C LEU A 138 -9.97 -8.01 -4.77
N TRP A 139 -9.11 -8.86 -4.24
CA TRP A 139 -8.66 -10.09 -4.89
C TRP A 139 -8.97 -11.28 -4.02
N LYS A 140 -9.25 -12.42 -4.65
CA LYS A 140 -9.40 -13.70 -3.97
C LYS A 140 -8.15 -14.54 -4.15
N LEU A 141 -7.68 -15.12 -3.04
CA LEU A 141 -6.62 -16.12 -3.07
C LEU A 141 -7.18 -17.42 -3.63
N GLY A 142 -6.36 -18.09 -4.43
CA GLY A 142 -6.67 -19.38 -5.02
C GLY A 142 -5.69 -20.44 -4.55
N ASP A 143 -5.73 -21.60 -5.20
CA ASP A 143 -4.76 -22.65 -4.96
C ASP A 143 -3.36 -22.22 -5.44
N ALA A 144 -2.31 -22.75 -4.83
CA ALA A 144 -0.93 -22.48 -5.26
C ALA A 144 -0.75 -22.83 -6.76
N GLY A 145 -0.12 -21.92 -7.50
CA GLY A 145 0.07 -21.99 -8.94
C GLY A 145 -1.08 -21.44 -9.77
N SER A 146 -2.22 -21.11 -9.17
CA SER A 146 -3.33 -20.43 -9.88
C SER A 146 -3.15 -18.91 -9.87
N PRO A 147 -3.59 -18.21 -10.93
CA PRO A 147 -3.58 -16.75 -10.93
C PRO A 147 -4.58 -16.21 -9.90
N GLY A 148 -4.25 -15.06 -9.34
CA GLY A 148 -5.13 -14.34 -8.44
C GLY A 148 -6.41 -13.89 -9.13
N GLU A 149 -7.56 -14.10 -8.50
CA GLU A 149 -8.85 -13.70 -9.07
C GLU A 149 -9.22 -12.28 -8.62
N LEU A 150 -9.45 -11.37 -9.57
CA LEU A 150 -9.96 -10.03 -9.28
C LEU A 150 -11.48 -10.11 -8.99
N LEU A 151 -11.87 -9.87 -7.73
CA LEU A 151 -13.27 -9.86 -7.33
C LEU A 151 -13.95 -8.52 -7.63
N MET A 152 -13.27 -7.43 -7.29
CA MET A 152 -13.86 -6.09 -7.42
C MET A 152 -12.80 -5.02 -7.63
N THR A 153 -13.11 -4.04 -8.48
CA THR A 153 -12.33 -2.80 -8.64
C THR A 153 -13.15 -1.63 -8.12
N TYR A 154 -12.58 -0.90 -7.17
CA TYR A 154 -13.16 0.30 -6.57
C TYR A 154 -12.51 1.54 -7.17
N TRP A 155 -13.29 2.28 -7.95
CA TRP A 155 -12.92 3.57 -8.52
C TRP A 155 -13.25 4.66 -7.52
N ILE A 156 -12.25 5.02 -6.71
CA ILE A 156 -12.50 5.89 -5.57
C ILE A 156 -12.28 7.37 -5.95
N HIS A 157 -11.39 7.68 -6.90
CA HIS A 157 -11.12 9.05 -7.35
C HIS A 157 -10.18 9.12 -8.59
N GLY A 158 -9.81 10.34 -9.00
CA GLY A 158 -8.83 10.65 -10.06
C GLY A 158 -7.43 11.04 -9.57
N PHE A 159 -7.02 10.61 -8.36
CA PHE A 159 -5.66 10.81 -7.86
C PHE A 159 -5.06 9.49 -7.33
N PRO A 160 -3.72 9.38 -7.24
CA PRO A 160 -3.05 8.21 -6.69
C PRO A 160 -3.45 7.85 -5.26
N ILE A 161 -3.75 6.57 -5.02
CA ILE A 161 -4.10 6.05 -3.69
C ILE A 161 -2.84 5.54 -2.99
N LYS A 162 -2.50 6.13 -1.85
CA LYS A 162 -1.23 5.84 -1.15
C LYS A 162 -1.37 4.85 0.01
N SER A 163 -2.57 4.71 0.58
CA SER A 163 -2.83 3.76 1.65
C SER A 163 -4.24 3.20 1.58
N VAL A 164 -4.38 1.95 2.01
CA VAL A 164 -5.66 1.28 2.21
C VAL A 164 -5.58 0.37 3.44
N CYS A 165 -6.69 0.24 4.17
CA CYS A 165 -6.84 -0.73 5.25
C CYS A 165 -8.27 -1.31 5.28
N GLU A 166 -8.39 -2.59 5.64
CA GLU A 166 -9.69 -3.21 5.93
C GLU A 166 -10.28 -2.64 7.22
N LEU A 167 -11.61 -2.49 7.26
CA LEU A 167 -12.39 -2.08 8.42
C LEU A 167 -13.46 -3.14 8.77
N PRO A 168 -14.01 -3.10 9.99
CA PRO A 168 -15.18 -3.91 10.35
C PRO A 168 -16.38 -3.70 9.42
N GLY A 169 -17.15 -4.77 9.19
CA GLY A 169 -18.44 -4.71 8.49
C GLY A 169 -18.35 -4.65 6.95
N GLN A 170 -17.38 -5.33 6.34
CA GLN A 170 -17.13 -5.31 4.88
C GLN A 170 -16.93 -3.88 4.36
N ARG A 171 -16.13 -3.10 5.09
CA ARG A 171 -15.75 -1.74 4.74
C ARG A 171 -14.23 -1.66 4.61
N ALA A 172 -13.75 -0.62 3.95
CA ALA A 172 -12.34 -0.28 3.93
C ALA A 172 -12.19 1.23 4.04
N ALA A 173 -11.01 1.67 4.49
CA ALA A 173 -10.60 3.06 4.38
C ALA A 173 -9.41 3.20 3.44
N CYS A 174 -9.35 4.31 2.73
CA CYS A 174 -8.20 4.67 1.92
C CYS A 174 -7.85 6.15 2.03
N GLY A 175 -6.60 6.47 1.72
CA GLY A 175 -6.08 7.83 1.63
C GLY A 175 -5.15 7.97 0.43
N GLY A 176 -5.10 9.17 -0.15
CA GLY A 176 -4.34 9.43 -1.37
C GLY A 176 -3.85 10.87 -1.47
N GLN A 177 -3.37 11.23 -2.67
CA GLN A 177 -2.83 12.56 -2.95
C GLN A 177 -3.88 13.67 -2.96
N ASP A 178 -5.15 13.32 -3.00
CA ASP A 178 -6.26 14.28 -2.96
C ASP A 178 -6.58 14.79 -1.55
N LYS A 179 -5.83 14.33 -0.53
CA LYS A 179 -5.90 14.77 0.87
C LYS A 179 -7.12 14.27 1.62
N ILE A 180 -7.90 13.38 1.03
CA ILE A 180 -9.18 12.94 1.59
C ILE A 180 -9.02 11.51 2.14
N VAL A 181 -9.52 11.30 3.36
CA VAL A 181 -9.75 9.95 3.87
C VAL A 181 -11.15 9.52 3.46
N ARG A 182 -11.27 8.36 2.82
CA ARG A 182 -12.57 7.80 2.46
C ARG A 182 -12.80 6.48 3.16
N ILE A 183 -14.03 6.29 3.62
CA ILE A 183 -14.54 5.02 4.10
C ILE A 183 -15.55 4.54 3.06
N PHE A 184 -15.37 3.33 2.54
CA PHE A 184 -16.19 2.79 1.47
C PHE A 184 -16.60 1.34 1.73
N SER A 185 -17.69 0.91 1.11
CA SER A 185 -18.20 -0.45 1.19
C SER A 185 -17.44 -1.37 0.24
N LEU A 186 -16.96 -2.51 0.75
CA LEU A 186 -16.36 -3.56 -0.09
C LEU A 186 -17.41 -4.35 -0.88
N VAL A 187 -18.68 -4.28 -0.50
CA VAL A 187 -19.77 -4.98 -1.20
C VAL A 187 -20.26 -4.20 -2.40
N THR A 188 -20.46 -2.89 -2.21
CA THR A 188 -21.09 -2.04 -3.22
C THR A 188 -20.11 -1.11 -3.91
N GLY A 189 -18.90 -0.96 -3.37
CA GLY A 189 -17.89 0.00 -3.82
C GLY A 189 -18.21 1.46 -3.55
N HIS A 190 -19.34 1.76 -2.91
CA HIS A 190 -19.75 3.13 -2.67
C HIS A 190 -18.98 3.76 -1.51
N THR A 191 -18.63 5.04 -1.66
CA THR A 191 -18.08 5.84 -0.58
C THR A 191 -19.17 6.13 0.45
N LEU A 192 -18.95 5.70 1.69
CA LEU A 192 -19.84 5.90 2.84
C LEU A 192 -19.53 7.23 3.55
N HIS A 193 -18.25 7.54 3.72
CA HIS A 193 -17.78 8.80 4.30
C HIS A 193 -16.62 9.37 3.51
N ARG A 194 -16.64 10.70 3.40
CA ARG A 194 -15.62 11.52 2.75
C ARG A 194 -15.14 12.55 3.77
N ILE A 195 -13.89 12.42 4.18
CA ILE A 195 -13.30 13.20 5.27
C ILE A 195 -12.23 14.12 4.69
N THR A 196 -12.48 15.42 4.68
CA THR A 196 -11.66 16.45 4.00
C THR A 196 -10.86 17.32 4.95
N ASP A 197 -10.77 16.91 6.19
CA ASP A 197 -10.16 17.64 7.29
C ASP A 197 -8.62 17.71 7.19
N HIS A 198 -7.99 16.75 6.51
CA HIS A 198 -6.58 16.85 6.14
C HIS A 198 -6.39 17.95 5.09
N GLY A 199 -5.52 18.90 5.38
CA GLY A 199 -5.45 20.16 4.65
C GLY A 199 -4.30 21.02 5.13
N VAL A 200 -4.38 22.34 4.94
CA VAL A 200 -3.31 23.26 5.36
C VAL A 200 -3.32 23.37 6.90
N CYS A 201 -2.54 22.52 7.56
CA CYS A 201 -2.21 22.61 8.97
C CYS A 201 -0.70 22.81 9.08
N GLY A 202 -0.29 24.03 9.42
CA GLY A 202 1.10 24.45 9.53
C GLY A 202 1.16 25.97 9.70
N PRO A 203 2.21 26.53 10.32
CA PRO A 203 2.36 27.99 10.38
C PRO A 203 2.44 28.59 8.98
N GLU A 204 2.25 29.91 8.88
CA GLU A 204 2.43 30.71 7.66
C GLU A 204 3.90 30.77 7.20
N ASP A 205 4.66 29.69 7.33
CA ASP A 205 5.87 29.53 6.54
C ASP A 205 5.44 29.31 5.08
N SER A 206 6.18 29.90 4.14
CA SER A 206 5.79 30.08 2.73
C SER A 206 5.69 28.78 1.91
N TYR A 207 5.54 27.64 2.57
CA TYR A 207 5.51 26.29 2.01
C TYR A 207 4.09 25.70 1.91
N PHE A 208 3.27 25.80 2.97
CA PHE A 208 2.05 24.98 3.09
C PHE A 208 0.84 25.43 2.24
N GLN A 209 0.88 26.62 1.63
CA GLN A 209 -0.27 27.18 0.88
C GLN A 209 -0.20 27.01 -0.65
N LYS A 210 0.85 26.40 -1.22
CA LYS A 210 0.84 26.08 -2.66
C LYS A 210 -0.05 24.85 -2.87
N GLN A 211 -1.09 25.03 -3.70
CA GLN A 211 -2.07 24.04 -4.12
C GLN A 211 -1.41 22.66 -4.37
N GLY A 212 -1.49 21.75 -3.39
CA GLY A 212 -0.98 20.38 -3.56
C GLY A 212 -0.62 19.61 -2.29
N CYS A 213 -0.20 20.29 -1.22
CA CYS A 213 0.27 19.59 0.00
C CYS A 213 -0.88 19.14 0.91
N GLY A 214 -0.77 17.92 1.46
CA GLY A 214 -1.75 17.30 2.37
C GLY A 214 -2.13 15.87 2.01
N ALA A 215 -1.35 15.21 1.14
CA ALA A 215 -1.59 13.84 0.76
C ALA A 215 -1.67 12.94 2.00
N VAL A 216 -2.69 12.09 2.05
CA VAL A 216 -2.82 11.09 3.12
C VAL A 216 -1.98 9.87 2.74
N TRP A 217 -0.83 9.75 3.37
CA TRP A 217 0.14 8.67 3.08
C TRP A 217 -0.15 7.38 3.82
N SER A 218 -0.86 7.45 4.94
CA SER A 218 -1.18 6.27 5.74
C SER A 218 -2.55 6.38 6.37
N VAL A 219 -3.31 5.29 6.30
CA VAL A 219 -4.55 5.09 7.03
C VAL A 219 -4.45 3.74 7.76
N LEU A 220 -4.77 3.76 9.05
CA LEU A 220 -4.65 2.62 9.95
C LEU A 220 -5.99 2.39 10.65
N HIS A 221 -6.49 1.15 10.62
CA HIS A 221 -7.50 0.70 11.56
C HIS A 221 -6.85 0.50 12.93
N LEU A 222 -7.23 1.33 13.92
CA LEU A 222 -6.60 1.32 15.23
C LEU A 222 -7.24 0.29 16.15
N ARG A 223 -8.54 0.43 16.42
CA ARG A 223 -9.34 -0.50 17.21
C ARG A 223 -10.81 -0.25 16.99
N GLY A 224 -11.64 -1.29 17.07
CA GLY A 224 -13.10 -1.15 17.04
C GLY A 224 -13.58 -0.22 15.92
N ASN A 225 -14.25 0.87 16.30
CA ASN A 225 -14.79 1.84 15.35
C ASN A 225 -13.84 3.00 14.99
N ILE A 226 -12.53 2.87 15.26
CA ILE A 226 -11.58 3.97 15.21
C ILE A 226 -10.55 3.75 14.11
N ILE A 227 -10.36 4.77 13.27
CA ILE A 227 -9.26 4.84 12.31
C ILE A 227 -8.36 6.04 12.61
N VAL A 228 -7.10 5.92 12.22
CA VAL A 228 -6.09 6.97 12.33
C VAL A 228 -5.52 7.23 10.94
N SER A 229 -5.28 8.49 10.61
CA SER A 229 -4.62 8.88 9.37
C SER A 229 -3.41 9.76 9.64
N GLY A 230 -2.39 9.58 8.80
CA GLY A 230 -1.16 10.37 8.78
C GLY A 230 -1.00 11.00 7.41
N SER A 231 -0.65 12.29 7.41
CA SER A 231 -0.65 13.10 6.20
C SER A 231 0.65 13.90 6.05
N GLU A 232 0.87 14.34 4.80
CA GLU A 232 1.87 15.32 4.43
C GLU A 232 1.68 16.68 5.12
N ASP A 233 0.48 16.96 5.65
CA ASP A 233 0.21 18.14 6.48
C ASP A 233 0.82 18.07 7.90
N ALA A 234 1.68 17.08 8.15
CA ALA A 234 2.34 16.79 9.43
C ALA A 234 1.39 16.42 10.58
N THR A 235 0.08 16.29 10.31
CA THR A 235 -0.89 15.90 11.32
C THR A 235 -1.15 14.41 11.34
N VAL A 236 -1.37 13.92 12.55
CA VAL A 236 -2.06 12.67 12.81
C VAL A 236 -3.46 13.01 13.30
N ARG A 237 -4.47 12.34 12.72
CA ARG A 237 -5.88 12.58 13.04
C ARG A 237 -6.61 11.26 13.29
N VAL A 238 -7.62 11.31 14.14
CA VAL A 238 -8.40 10.15 14.56
C VAL A 238 -9.86 10.35 14.19
N TRP A 239 -10.51 9.30 13.71
CA TRP A 239 -11.87 9.35 13.19
C TRP A 239 -12.71 8.19 13.68
N ASP A 240 -14.00 8.46 13.83
CA ASP A 240 -15.02 7.45 14.00
C ASP A 240 -15.47 6.89 12.63
N ILE A 241 -15.48 5.57 12.49
CA ILE A 241 -15.75 4.90 11.21
C ILE A 241 -17.21 5.04 10.78
N ASP A 242 -18.16 5.00 11.73
CA ASP A 242 -19.60 4.99 11.43
C ASP A 242 -20.17 6.38 11.14
N THR A 243 -19.57 7.42 11.75
CA THR A 243 -20.00 8.80 11.56
C THR A 243 -19.11 9.56 10.59
N GLY A 244 -17.88 9.10 10.35
CA GLY A 244 -16.86 9.79 9.56
C GLY A 244 -16.37 11.09 10.21
N LYS A 245 -16.64 11.30 11.51
CA LYS A 245 -16.27 12.54 12.22
C LYS A 245 -14.91 12.42 12.89
N ALA A 246 -14.21 13.55 12.97
CA ALA A 246 -12.99 13.67 13.77
C ALA A 246 -13.30 13.42 15.26
N LEU A 247 -12.39 12.69 15.90
CA LEU A 247 -12.36 12.49 17.35
C LEU A 247 -11.14 13.23 17.89
N GLY A 248 -11.40 14.31 18.63
CA GLY A 248 -10.35 15.21 19.13
C GLY A 248 -9.80 16.17 18.06
N SER A 249 -8.74 16.91 18.43
CA SER A 249 -8.05 17.82 17.51
C SER A 249 -6.93 17.11 16.75
N ALA A 250 -6.55 17.69 15.61
CA ALA A 250 -5.37 17.26 14.87
C ALA A 250 -4.11 17.40 15.72
N GLN A 251 -3.25 16.39 15.70
CA GLN A 251 -2.06 16.33 16.52
C GLN A 251 -0.80 16.39 15.67
N ILE A 252 0.22 17.09 16.15
CA ILE A 252 1.52 17.20 15.50
C ILE A 252 2.57 16.63 16.44
N GLY A 253 3.34 15.65 15.95
CA GLY A 253 4.41 15.00 16.71
C GLY A 253 5.78 15.13 16.06
N HIS A 254 5.81 15.25 14.73
CA HIS A 254 7.01 15.28 13.91
C HIS A 254 7.51 16.71 13.72
N LEU A 255 8.35 17.16 14.66
CA LEU A 255 8.81 18.55 14.82
C LEU A 255 10.25 18.81 14.34
N GLY A 256 10.81 17.98 13.45
CA GLY A 256 12.10 18.29 12.80
C GLY A 256 13.36 18.13 13.66
N TRP A 257 13.21 17.78 14.95
CA TRP A 257 14.31 17.55 15.91
C TRP A 257 15.36 18.69 15.97
N GLY A 258 14.99 19.92 15.60
CA GLY A 258 15.85 21.11 15.71
C GLY A 258 16.93 21.24 14.64
N GLU A 259 16.89 20.45 13.56
CA GLU A 259 17.82 20.54 12.43
C GLU A 259 17.05 20.90 11.14
N GLU A 260 17.72 21.55 10.17
CA GLU A 260 17.11 21.78 8.86
C GLU A 260 16.73 20.45 8.22
N ILE A 261 15.43 20.31 7.92
CA ILE A 261 14.92 19.24 7.07
C ILE A 261 15.43 19.54 5.66
N GLY A 262 16.51 18.87 5.25
CA GLY A 262 17.23 19.13 4.00
C GLY A 262 16.35 19.09 2.75
N ALA A 263 16.90 19.54 1.62
CA ALA A 263 16.20 19.46 0.34
C ALA A 263 15.96 18.00 -0.07
N THR A 264 14.73 17.67 -0.46
CA THR A 264 14.47 16.47 -1.26
C THR A 264 15.26 16.60 -2.57
N GLY A 265 15.85 15.50 -3.05
CA GLY A 265 16.68 15.48 -4.28
C GLY A 265 15.96 15.87 -5.58
N LEU A 266 14.70 16.29 -5.50
CA LEU A 266 13.89 16.84 -6.60
C LEU A 266 13.79 18.39 -6.53
N GLY A 267 14.56 19.05 -5.66
CA GLY A 267 14.56 20.51 -5.52
C GLY A 267 13.50 21.06 -4.57
N TRP A 268 12.78 20.21 -3.83
CA TRP A 268 11.79 20.63 -2.83
C TRP A 268 12.43 20.65 -1.45
N LYS A 269 12.55 21.83 -0.82
CA LYS A 269 12.90 21.95 0.61
C LYS A 269 11.61 21.75 1.40
N LEU A 270 11.55 20.73 2.26
CA LEU A 270 10.39 20.52 3.15
C LEU A 270 10.34 21.62 4.22
N SER A 271 9.22 21.72 4.95
CA SER A 271 9.11 22.66 6.09
C SER A 271 10.33 22.49 6.99
N GLU A 272 10.91 23.60 7.44
CA GLU A 272 12.05 23.58 8.36
C GLU A 272 11.66 23.09 9.76
N ARG A 273 10.35 23.00 10.04
CA ARG A 273 9.81 22.73 11.38
C ARG A 273 8.95 21.48 11.48
N PHE A 274 8.31 21.03 10.40
CA PHE A 274 7.33 19.95 10.46
C PHE A 274 7.58 18.85 9.43
N GLY A 275 7.46 17.61 9.87
CA GLY A 275 7.62 16.42 9.04
C GLY A 275 6.32 15.82 8.55
N ALA A 276 6.24 15.51 7.26
CA ALA A 276 5.17 14.70 6.69
C ALA A 276 5.07 13.33 7.37
N VAL A 277 3.87 12.88 7.75
CA VAL A 277 3.65 11.54 8.31
C VAL A 277 3.49 10.55 7.18
N TRP A 278 4.42 9.59 7.06
CA TRP A 278 4.48 8.68 5.91
C TRP A 278 3.86 7.32 6.17
N LYS A 279 4.06 6.77 7.37
CA LYS A 279 3.50 5.47 7.74
C LYS A 279 3.04 5.45 9.18
N LEU A 280 1.93 4.75 9.40
CA LEU A 280 1.41 4.39 10.71
C LEU A 280 1.48 2.87 10.89
N CYS A 281 1.76 2.41 12.10
CA CYS A 281 1.59 1.00 12.46
C CYS A 281 1.01 0.84 13.86
N HIS A 282 0.22 -0.21 14.03
CA HIS A 282 -0.42 -0.55 15.30
C HIS A 282 0.62 -1.05 16.31
N LEU A 283 0.47 -0.67 17.58
CA LEU A 283 1.32 -1.14 18.69
C LEU A 283 0.50 -1.81 19.80
N GLY A 284 1.18 -2.69 20.53
CA GLY A 284 0.62 -3.34 21.71
C GLY A 284 -0.54 -4.29 21.40
N LYS A 285 -1.11 -4.88 22.45
CA LYS A 285 -2.28 -5.77 22.36
C LYS A 285 -3.61 -5.02 22.60
N ASP A 286 -3.54 -3.89 23.28
CA ASP A 286 -4.72 -3.17 23.77
C ASP A 286 -5.35 -2.27 22.68
N GLY A 287 -4.66 -2.06 21.55
CA GLY A 287 -5.14 -1.24 20.44
C GLY A 287 -5.22 0.26 20.73
N ASN A 288 -4.55 0.72 21.78
CA ASN A 288 -4.53 2.13 22.17
C ASN A 288 -3.29 2.88 21.73
N GLN A 289 -2.25 2.18 21.28
CA GLN A 289 -1.01 2.79 20.87
C GLN A 289 -0.74 2.50 19.40
N PHE A 290 -0.11 3.46 18.76
CA PHE A 290 0.38 3.31 17.40
C PHE A 290 1.69 4.08 17.23
N ALA A 291 2.52 3.66 16.28
CA ALA A 291 3.71 4.40 15.88
C ALA A 291 3.44 5.16 14.58
N SER A 292 4.13 6.27 14.41
CA SER A 292 4.24 6.96 13.14
C SER A 292 5.70 7.19 12.78
N CYS A 293 6.01 7.19 11.49
CA CYS A 293 7.30 7.61 10.98
C CYS A 293 7.16 8.74 9.96
N SER A 294 8.22 9.53 9.82
CA SER A 294 8.18 10.75 9.05
C SER A 294 9.45 11.00 8.25
N TYR A 295 9.29 11.85 7.23
CA TYR A 295 10.42 12.46 6.53
C TYR A 295 11.37 13.19 7.47
N ASP A 296 10.89 13.75 8.60
CA ASP A 296 11.74 14.47 9.56
C ASP A 296 12.77 13.60 10.29
N ARG A 297 12.82 12.31 9.93
CA ARG A 297 13.77 11.29 10.37
C ARG A 297 13.43 10.70 11.72
N THR A 298 12.24 10.99 12.24
CA THR A 298 11.83 10.60 13.58
C THR A 298 10.75 9.53 13.55
N ILE A 299 10.66 8.83 14.68
CA ILE A 299 9.53 7.97 15.01
C ILE A 299 8.85 8.58 16.23
N CYS A 300 7.52 8.60 16.19
CA CYS A 300 6.69 9.00 17.31
C CYS A 300 5.81 7.83 17.75
N ILE A 301 5.68 7.64 19.06
CA ILE A 301 4.78 6.69 19.68
C ILE A 301 3.64 7.48 20.30
N TRP A 302 2.42 7.09 19.95
CA TRP A 302 1.20 7.80 20.29
C TRP A 302 0.36 6.98 21.27
N ASP A 303 -0.24 7.68 22.23
CA ASP A 303 -1.29 7.13 23.08
C ASP A 303 -2.62 7.74 22.65
N ALA A 304 -3.55 6.86 22.29
CA ALA A 304 -4.93 7.16 21.92
C ALA A 304 -5.91 6.40 22.83
N SER A 305 -5.55 6.21 24.10
CA SER A 305 -6.48 5.72 25.13
C SER A 305 -7.61 6.74 25.36
N ASP A 306 -7.27 8.02 25.34
CA ASP A 306 -8.21 9.15 25.28
C ASP A 306 -8.21 9.73 23.86
N LEU A 307 -9.35 9.61 23.17
CA LEU A 307 -9.48 10.04 21.78
C LEU A 307 -9.63 11.57 21.65
N GLU A 308 -10.00 12.27 22.72
CA GLU A 308 -10.04 13.73 22.71
C GLU A 308 -8.63 14.33 22.87
N ASN A 309 -7.73 13.59 23.51
CA ASN A 309 -6.37 14.02 23.84
C ASN A 309 -5.31 13.00 23.41
N VAL A 310 -5.31 12.66 22.13
CA VAL A 310 -4.27 11.84 21.51
C VAL A 310 -2.95 12.58 21.61
N ARG A 311 -1.89 11.92 22.10
CA ARG A 311 -0.61 12.59 22.33
C ARG A 311 0.58 11.70 22.04
N VAL A 312 1.71 12.34 21.72
CA VAL A 312 3.00 11.67 21.64
C VAL A 312 3.48 11.36 23.07
N ILE A 313 3.69 10.08 23.37
CA ILE A 313 4.29 9.63 24.63
C ILE A 313 5.80 9.45 24.52
N ARG A 314 6.31 9.25 23.29
CA ARG A 314 7.74 9.11 23.03
C ARG A 314 8.07 9.54 21.60
N SER A 315 9.23 10.16 21.41
CA SER A 315 9.79 10.41 20.08
C SER A 315 11.31 10.37 20.10
N TRP A 316 11.91 9.95 18.98
CA TRP A 316 13.36 9.92 18.80
C TRP A 316 13.76 10.06 17.33
N LYS A 317 14.98 10.52 17.08
CA LYS A 317 15.61 10.47 15.75
C LYS A 317 15.97 9.03 15.43
N ALA A 318 15.36 8.46 14.40
CA ALA A 318 15.52 7.07 14.01
C ALA A 318 16.49 6.89 12.82
N ALA A 319 16.67 7.92 11.99
CA ALA A 319 17.51 7.84 10.80
C ALA A 319 18.27 9.15 10.55
N GLU A 320 19.27 9.10 9.67
CA GLU A 320 19.93 10.32 9.17
C GLU A 320 19.16 10.96 8.01
N ASN A 321 18.35 10.16 7.31
CA ASN A 321 17.44 10.57 6.24
C ASN A 321 15.99 10.16 6.59
N GLY A 322 15.01 10.53 5.77
CA GLY A 322 13.59 10.25 6.04
C GLY A 322 13.28 8.77 6.25
N VAL A 323 12.42 8.48 7.24
CA VAL A 323 11.97 7.12 7.59
C VAL A 323 10.72 6.80 6.78
N LEU A 324 10.86 5.94 5.77
CA LEU A 324 9.82 5.59 4.80
C LEU A 324 8.74 4.67 5.37
N ASN A 325 9.10 3.77 6.28
CA ASN A 325 8.18 2.77 6.80
C ASN A 325 8.48 2.45 8.27
N VAL A 326 7.43 2.02 8.97
CA VAL A 326 7.50 1.51 10.34
C VAL A 326 6.52 0.35 10.49
N SER A 327 6.94 -0.70 11.19
CA SER A 327 6.13 -1.91 11.39
C SER A 327 6.41 -2.52 12.74
N LEU A 328 5.38 -3.10 13.36
CA LEU A 328 5.54 -3.84 14.62
C LEU A 328 6.36 -5.10 14.38
N VAL A 329 7.34 -5.36 15.24
CA VAL A 329 8.19 -6.56 15.22
C VAL A 329 8.22 -7.16 16.61
N GLY A 330 7.83 -8.42 16.76
CA GLY A 330 7.65 -9.05 18.06
C GLY A 330 6.66 -8.31 18.97
N LYS A 331 6.85 -8.45 20.29
CA LYS A 331 5.89 -7.97 21.31
C LYS A 331 6.06 -6.48 21.67
N CYS A 332 7.29 -6.02 21.80
CA CYS A 332 7.64 -4.66 22.25
C CYS A 332 8.64 -3.95 21.31
N HIS A 333 8.83 -4.46 20.09
CA HIS A 333 9.76 -3.86 19.12
C HIS A 333 9.05 -3.33 17.89
N ILE A 334 9.68 -2.36 17.23
CA ILE A 334 9.30 -1.89 15.90
C ILE A 334 10.52 -1.93 14.99
N ALA A 335 10.30 -2.23 13.72
CA ALA A 335 11.26 -2.01 12.66
C ALA A 335 10.97 -0.71 11.93
N SER A 336 12.01 0.07 11.68
CA SER A 336 11.96 1.25 10.82
C SER A 336 12.88 1.06 9.62
N CYS A 337 12.47 1.54 8.45
CA CYS A 337 13.31 1.52 7.26
C CYS A 337 13.17 2.82 6.46
N GLY A 338 14.21 3.20 5.73
CA GLY A 338 14.22 4.50 5.05
C GLY A 338 15.30 4.70 4.00
N SER A 339 15.45 5.97 3.64
CA SER A 339 16.39 6.43 2.62
C SER A 339 17.86 6.37 3.04
N ASP A 340 18.13 6.07 4.31
CA ASP A 340 19.49 5.83 4.83
C ASP A 340 20.03 4.42 4.50
N LYS A 341 19.22 3.58 3.82
CA LYS A 341 19.57 2.18 3.48
C LYS A 341 19.84 1.34 4.74
N GLU A 342 19.15 1.65 5.82
CA GLU A 342 19.24 0.93 7.07
C GLU A 342 17.84 0.44 7.47
N VAL A 343 17.79 -0.75 8.05
CA VAL A 343 16.65 -1.21 8.83
C VAL A 343 17.09 -1.26 10.29
N LYS A 344 16.35 -0.58 11.16
CA LYS A 344 16.66 -0.49 12.59
C LYS A 344 15.51 -1.07 13.39
N ILE A 345 15.85 -1.88 14.39
CA ILE A 345 14.91 -2.47 15.33
C ILE A 345 15.02 -1.73 16.65
N TRP A 346 13.90 -1.25 17.15
CA TRP A 346 13.82 -0.44 18.36
C TRP A 346 12.92 -1.11 19.37
N ASN A 347 13.24 -1.01 20.65
CA ASN A 347 12.24 -1.20 21.69
C ASN A 347 11.40 0.10 21.75
N PHE A 348 10.10 0.02 21.45
CA PHE A 348 9.27 1.24 21.40
C PHE A 348 8.88 1.74 22.79
N GLU A 349 8.96 0.89 23.83
CA GLU A 349 8.68 1.27 25.20
C GLU A 349 9.81 2.12 25.79
N THR A 350 11.08 1.81 25.48
CA THR A 350 12.25 2.56 25.95
C THR A 350 12.77 3.59 24.93
N GLY A 351 12.56 3.36 23.63
CA GLY A 351 13.16 4.13 22.53
C GLY A 351 14.59 3.69 22.20
N GLU A 352 15.07 2.60 22.76
CA GLU A 352 16.44 2.12 22.56
C GLU A 352 16.58 1.33 21.26
N LEU A 353 17.70 1.55 20.57
CA LEU A 353 18.08 0.77 19.40
C LEU A 353 18.55 -0.61 19.84
N VAL A 354 17.89 -1.66 19.36
CA VAL A 354 18.21 -3.06 19.66
C VAL A 354 19.11 -3.65 18.58
N HIS A 355 18.76 -3.44 17.30
CA HIS A 355 19.51 -4.02 16.18
C HIS A 355 19.58 -3.08 14.99
N LYS A 356 20.65 -3.21 14.21
CA LYS A 356 20.90 -2.41 13.01
C LYS A 356 21.30 -3.32 11.85
N ILE A 357 20.58 -3.19 10.73
CA ILE A 357 20.75 -4.01 9.53
C ILE A 357 21.05 -3.08 8.36
N GLN A 358 22.19 -3.29 7.71
CA GLN A 358 22.54 -2.56 6.50
C GLN A 358 21.87 -3.22 5.29
N THR A 359 21.11 -2.46 4.51
CA THR A 359 20.55 -2.92 3.23
C THR A 359 21.40 -2.43 2.06
N ARG A 360 21.31 -3.14 0.92
CA ARG A 360 22.04 -2.78 -0.31
C ARG A 360 21.47 -1.51 -0.94
N GLY A 361 20.15 -1.44 -1.02
CA GLY A 361 19.38 -0.30 -1.50
C GLY A 361 18.55 0.35 -0.40
N ILE A 362 17.72 1.30 -0.81
CA ILE A 362 16.70 1.91 0.05
C ILE A 362 15.69 0.83 0.42
N ALA A 363 15.39 0.67 1.70
CA ALA A 363 14.34 -0.24 2.16
C ALA A 363 13.00 0.50 2.20
N SER A 364 12.02 0.00 1.47
CA SER A 364 10.71 0.65 1.27
C SER A 364 9.61 0.06 2.16
N ALA A 365 9.73 -1.21 2.54
CA ALA A 365 8.79 -1.85 3.44
C ALA A 365 9.43 -2.93 4.32
N VAL A 366 8.84 -3.13 5.49
CA VAL A 366 9.24 -4.15 6.45
C VAL A 366 8.00 -4.78 7.08
N ALA A 367 7.98 -6.10 7.23
CA ALA A 367 6.88 -6.83 7.85
C ALA A 367 7.40 -7.92 8.78
N MET A 368 6.68 -8.16 9.88
CA MET A 368 6.93 -9.30 10.74
C MET A 368 6.43 -10.58 10.07
N ILE A 369 7.30 -11.57 9.96
CA ILE A 369 6.93 -12.94 9.59
C ILE A 369 6.73 -13.75 10.87
N ASP A 370 7.69 -13.70 11.79
CA ASP A 370 7.63 -14.35 13.09
C ASP A 370 8.20 -13.41 14.16
N GLU A 371 8.11 -13.76 15.44
CA GLU A 371 8.54 -12.92 16.57
C GLU A 371 9.97 -12.37 16.39
N HIS A 372 10.86 -13.17 15.78
CA HIS A 372 12.25 -12.83 15.51
C HIS A 372 12.61 -12.70 14.03
N VAL A 373 11.65 -12.89 13.11
CA VAL A 373 11.92 -12.96 11.67
C VAL A 373 11.12 -11.89 10.95
N ILE A 374 11.80 -11.11 10.12
CA ILE A 374 11.20 -10.03 9.34
C ILE A 374 11.45 -10.21 7.85
N ALA A 375 10.48 -9.78 7.04
CA ALA A 375 10.66 -9.54 5.62
C ALA A 375 11.06 -8.08 5.39
N ILE A 376 12.10 -7.86 4.61
CA ILE A 376 12.55 -6.53 4.18
C ILE A 376 12.44 -6.45 2.67
N ALA A 377 11.68 -5.47 2.20
CA ALA A 377 11.44 -5.19 0.79
C ALA A 377 12.13 -3.86 0.42
N GLY A 378 12.82 -3.85 -0.73
CA GLY A 378 13.69 -2.75 -1.12
C GLY A 378 13.48 -2.17 -2.51
N GLY A 379 14.16 -1.05 -2.73
CA GLY A 379 14.30 -0.36 -4.01
C GLY A 379 15.09 -1.15 -5.06
N ASP A 380 15.90 -2.12 -4.63
CA ASP A 380 16.68 -3.01 -5.50
C ASP A 380 15.88 -4.21 -6.03
N ALA A 381 14.56 -4.19 -5.87
CA ALA A 381 13.63 -5.25 -6.25
C ALA A 381 13.84 -6.59 -5.51
N THR A 382 14.68 -6.59 -4.46
CA THR A 382 14.94 -7.79 -3.65
C THR A 382 14.02 -7.85 -2.45
N LEU A 383 13.68 -9.09 -2.08
CA LEU A 383 13.03 -9.44 -0.83
C LEU A 383 14.03 -10.24 0.01
N ARG A 384 14.14 -9.88 1.28
CA ARG A 384 15.07 -10.48 2.23
C ARG A 384 14.33 -10.95 3.47
N ILE A 385 14.69 -12.13 3.95
CA ILE A 385 14.16 -12.68 5.20
C ILE A 385 15.29 -12.67 6.22
N TYR A 386 15.08 -11.99 7.34
CA TYR A 386 16.14 -11.70 8.31
C TYR A 386 15.71 -12.11 9.72
N ASP A 387 16.53 -12.94 10.38
CA ASP A 387 16.41 -13.21 11.82
C ASP A 387 17.16 -12.12 12.58
N TRP A 388 16.40 -11.17 13.13
CA TRP A 388 16.98 -10.03 13.83
C TRP A 388 17.50 -10.39 15.23
N SER A 389 17.04 -11.49 15.83
CA SER A 389 17.56 -11.96 17.12
C SER A 389 18.96 -12.54 17.00
N LYS A 390 19.26 -13.19 15.87
CA LYS A 390 20.57 -13.79 15.58
C LYS A 390 21.46 -12.90 14.70
N GLY A 391 20.92 -11.79 14.20
CA GLY A 391 21.61 -10.93 13.22
C GLY A 391 21.95 -11.66 11.92
N LYS A 392 21.12 -12.62 11.50
CA LYS A 392 21.40 -13.51 10.35
C LYS A 392 20.43 -13.22 9.20
N ASP A 393 20.98 -12.94 8.02
CA ASP A 393 20.21 -12.97 6.76
C ASP A 393 19.95 -14.42 6.39
N LEU A 394 18.68 -14.81 6.37
CA LEU A 394 18.25 -16.18 6.10
C LEU A 394 18.13 -16.44 4.60
N THR A 395 18.03 -15.39 3.78
CA THR A 395 18.03 -15.47 2.31
C THR A 395 19.44 -15.41 1.72
N GLY A 396 20.47 -15.42 2.56
CA GLY A 396 21.86 -15.32 2.15
C GLY A 396 22.27 -13.92 1.71
N LYS A 397 23.46 -13.80 1.13
CA LYS A 397 24.09 -12.49 0.86
C LYS A 397 23.26 -11.65 -0.11
N HIS A 398 22.60 -12.30 -1.09
CA HIS A 398 21.95 -11.63 -2.22
C HIS A 398 20.44 -11.40 -2.05
N GLY A 399 19.75 -12.14 -1.17
CA GLY A 399 18.28 -12.15 -1.18
C GLY A 399 17.74 -12.83 -2.44
N PHE A 400 16.43 -12.72 -2.67
CA PHE A 400 15.81 -13.13 -3.94
C PHE A 400 15.04 -11.98 -4.58
N TYR A 401 14.96 -11.99 -5.92
CA TYR A 401 14.28 -10.95 -6.70
C TYR A 401 12.78 -11.22 -6.78
N ALA A 402 12.01 -10.72 -5.82
CA ALA A 402 10.55 -10.94 -5.84
C ALA A 402 9.88 -10.29 -7.07
N HIS A 403 10.37 -9.12 -7.48
CA HIS A 403 9.76 -8.32 -8.54
C HIS A 403 10.80 -7.83 -9.53
N ASP A 404 10.36 -7.26 -10.65
CA ASP A 404 11.26 -6.67 -11.66
C ASP A 404 11.56 -5.20 -11.38
N MET A 405 10.78 -4.60 -10.47
CA MET A 405 10.92 -3.22 -10.02
C MET A 405 10.86 -3.14 -8.49
N THR A 406 11.04 -1.92 -7.98
CA THR A 406 11.00 -1.60 -6.56
C THR A 406 9.72 -2.12 -5.90
N LEU A 407 9.89 -2.91 -4.84
CA LEU A 407 8.79 -3.32 -3.98
C LEU A 407 8.28 -2.11 -3.19
N ARG A 408 6.97 -2.03 -2.98
CA ARG A 408 6.31 -0.94 -2.26
C ARG A 408 5.71 -1.37 -0.93
N SER A 409 5.20 -2.58 -0.87
CA SER A 409 4.61 -3.15 0.35
C SER A 409 4.97 -4.62 0.47
N VAL A 410 5.09 -5.06 1.72
CA VAL A 410 5.17 -6.47 2.09
C VAL A 410 4.27 -6.69 3.29
N ALA A 411 3.54 -7.81 3.30
CA ALA A 411 2.67 -8.20 4.40
C ALA A 411 2.69 -9.72 4.59
N LYS A 412 2.61 -10.19 5.83
CA LYS A 412 2.38 -11.61 6.10
C LYS A 412 0.90 -11.94 5.88
N LEU A 413 0.63 -12.98 5.10
CA LEU A 413 -0.72 -13.50 4.92
C LEU A 413 -1.23 -14.11 6.23
N ARG A 414 -2.50 -13.84 6.55
CA ARG A 414 -3.18 -14.42 7.72
C ARG A 414 -4.18 -15.44 7.21
N HIS A 415 -3.95 -16.72 7.49
CA HIS A 415 -4.95 -17.75 7.20
C HIS A 415 -6.18 -17.56 8.10
N SER A 416 -7.35 -17.81 7.52
CA SER A 416 -8.69 -17.47 8.03
C SER A 416 -9.04 -18.02 9.42
N ASP A 417 -8.27 -18.97 9.96
CA ASP A 417 -8.49 -19.56 11.29
C ASP A 417 -8.29 -18.60 12.48
N GLN A 418 -7.69 -17.41 12.29
CA GLN A 418 -7.39 -16.48 13.39
C GLN A 418 -8.28 -15.22 13.48
N ALA A 419 -9.22 -15.00 12.55
CA ALA A 419 -9.94 -13.72 12.45
C ALA A 419 -11.48 -13.80 12.56
N GLN A 420 -12.05 -14.89 13.09
CA GLN A 420 -13.50 -15.01 13.29
C GLN A 420 -14.03 -14.38 14.59
N SER A 421 -13.22 -13.65 15.37
CA SER A 421 -13.73 -13.03 16.60
C SER A 421 -14.47 -11.71 16.32
N ASN A 422 -15.80 -11.80 16.26
CA ASN A 422 -16.76 -10.80 16.74
C ASN A 422 -16.61 -9.34 16.29
N TRP A 423 -16.79 -9.05 15.01
CA TRP A 423 -17.02 -7.67 14.56
C TRP A 423 -18.27 -7.60 13.66
N THR A 424 -19.42 -7.47 14.35
CA THR A 424 -20.76 -7.01 13.93
C THR A 424 -21.28 -7.40 12.53
N THR A 425 -22.37 -8.16 12.54
CA THR A 425 -23.25 -8.59 11.43
C THR A 425 -24.07 -7.48 10.76
N CYS A 426 -23.63 -6.21 10.83
CA CYS A 426 -24.37 -5.10 10.25
C CYS A 426 -23.68 -4.58 8.98
N PRO A 427 -24.10 -5.02 7.78
CA PRO A 427 -23.79 -4.27 6.57
C PRO A 427 -24.56 -2.94 6.66
N ILE A 428 -23.85 -1.82 6.85
CA ILE A 428 -24.43 -0.51 6.58
C ILE A 428 -24.62 -0.45 5.06
N MET A 429 -25.83 -0.76 4.62
CA MET A 429 -26.23 -0.70 3.21
C MET A 429 -26.22 0.76 2.76
N TYR A 430 -25.83 1.02 1.51
CA TYR A 430 -25.76 2.38 0.94
C TYR A 430 -27.03 3.24 1.20
N GLN A 431 -28.21 2.60 1.26
CA GLN A 431 -29.48 3.27 1.58
C GLN A 431 -29.52 4.01 2.94
N SER A 432 -28.67 3.65 3.90
CA SER A 432 -28.55 4.36 5.18
C SER A 432 -27.60 5.56 5.16
N CYS A 433 -26.77 5.71 4.12
CA CYS A 433 -25.84 6.84 3.95
C CYS A 433 -26.44 7.85 2.95
N LYS A 434 -27.23 8.80 3.45
CA LYS A 434 -27.86 9.87 2.64
C LYS A 434 -26.98 11.11 2.55
N TRP A 435 -25.80 10.99 1.94
CA TRP A 435 -24.94 12.15 1.68
C TRP A 435 -24.90 12.44 0.18
N PRO A 436 -25.61 13.48 -0.32
CA PRO A 436 -25.66 13.84 -1.73
C PRO A 436 -24.28 14.04 -2.37
N GLU A 437 -23.29 14.46 -1.57
CA GLU A 437 -21.90 14.64 -2.01
C GLU A 437 -21.18 13.31 -2.26
N CYS A 438 -21.49 12.24 -1.52
CA CYS A 438 -20.91 10.91 -1.76
C CYS A 438 -21.53 10.24 -3.00
N GLU A 439 -22.82 10.49 -3.24
CA GLU A 439 -23.50 10.10 -4.48
C GLU A 439 -22.94 10.88 -5.67
N ALA A 440 -22.77 12.19 -5.53
CA ALA A 440 -22.13 13.05 -6.53
C ALA A 440 -20.68 12.63 -6.78
N ASP A 441 -19.87 12.31 -5.77
CA ASP A 441 -18.51 11.80 -5.95
C ASP A 441 -18.49 10.42 -6.61
N SER A 442 -19.49 9.56 -6.35
CA SER A 442 -19.62 8.27 -7.05
C SER A 442 -20.00 8.48 -8.51
N ILE A 443 -20.91 9.43 -8.79
CA ILE A 443 -21.26 9.85 -10.15
C ILE A 443 -20.07 10.55 -10.82
N VAL A 444 -19.30 11.37 -10.11
CA VAL A 444 -18.09 12.03 -10.59
C VAL A 444 -16.96 11.04 -10.76
N ALA A 445 -16.85 9.99 -9.95
CA ALA A 445 -15.92 8.89 -10.17
C ALA A 445 -16.33 8.09 -11.40
N LEU A 446 -17.63 7.89 -11.65
CA LEU A 446 -18.17 7.34 -12.90
C LEU A 446 -18.00 8.30 -14.10
N GLU A 447 -18.08 9.61 -13.90
CA GLU A 447 -17.87 10.61 -14.94
C GLU A 447 -16.39 10.90 -15.18
N GLN A 448 -15.53 10.74 -14.17
CA GLN A 448 -14.07 10.71 -14.27
C GLN A 448 -13.64 9.40 -14.87
N MET A 449 -14.31 8.28 -14.59
CA MET A 449 -14.18 7.07 -15.38
C MET A 449 -14.49 7.42 -16.84
N ARG A 450 -15.64 8.05 -17.13
CA ARG A 450 -15.97 8.53 -18.49
C ARG A 450 -14.99 9.56 -19.06
N ARG A 451 -14.40 10.43 -18.24
CA ARG A 451 -13.53 11.54 -18.66
C ARG A 451 -12.07 11.15 -18.75
N VAL A 452 -11.61 10.21 -17.93
CA VAL A 452 -10.34 9.48 -18.11
C VAL A 452 -10.49 8.62 -19.36
N MET A 453 -11.63 7.95 -19.57
CA MET A 453 -12.00 7.28 -20.84
C MET A 453 -12.17 8.24 -22.04
N LYS A 454 -12.28 9.56 -21.81
CA LYS A 454 -12.43 10.60 -22.86
C LYS A 454 -11.16 11.42 -23.11
N ASN A 455 -10.40 11.77 -22.09
CA ASN A 455 -9.14 12.54 -22.18
C ASN A 455 -7.99 11.67 -22.67
N SER A 456 -8.12 10.35 -22.51
CA SER A 456 -7.42 9.34 -23.28
C SER A 456 -7.49 9.49 -24.80
N LEU A 457 -8.60 10.05 -25.31
CA LEU A 457 -8.87 10.22 -26.74
C LEU A 457 -8.26 11.51 -27.30
N ASP A 458 -7.72 12.41 -26.46
CA ASP A 458 -7.29 13.76 -26.86
C ASP A 458 -5.77 14.02 -26.74
N PHE A 459 -4.93 12.99 -26.94
CA PHE A 459 -3.50 13.19 -27.20
C PHE A 459 -3.06 12.52 -28.52
N GLN A 460 -3.13 13.27 -29.62
CA GLN A 460 -2.10 13.25 -30.66
C GLN A 460 -1.88 14.66 -31.23
N PHE A 461 -0.62 15.10 -31.14
CA PHE A 461 0.08 16.20 -31.83
C PHE A 461 -0.68 17.49 -32.19
#